data_AF-A0A9D3XN51-F1
#
_entry.id   AF-A0A9D3XN51-F1
#
_cell.length_a   1.000
_cell.length_b   1.000
_cell.length_c   1.000
_cell.angle_alpha   90.00
_cell.angle_beta   90.00
_cell.angle_gamma   90.00
#
_symmetry.space_group_name_H-M   'P 1'
#
loop_
_entity.id
_entity.type
_entity.pdbx_description
1 polymer ?
#
loop_
_entity_poly.entity_id
_entity_poly.type
_entity_poly.pdbx_seq_one_letter_code
_entity_poly.pdbx_strand_id
1 'polypeptide(L)'
;MQMELVEVQCDIILKPKYTNVGIPEFYQFLSQERFPMLFSASTRLMALFGSTYICEQFFSSMKINKSVLRSRLTDEHLQATLRLVSSQDIKRVALVDEKRWQLSGQKRNDCQN
;
A
#
# COMPACT_ATOMS: atom_id res chain seq x y z
N MET A 1 -14.45 11.85 -13.65
CA MET A 1 -13.44 12.14 -12.61
C MET A 1 -13.40 13.61 -12.21
N GLN A 2 -13.31 14.58 -13.12
CA GLN A 2 -13.30 16.01 -12.72
C GLN A 2 -14.52 16.42 -11.88
N MET A 3 -15.72 15.94 -12.23
CA MET A 3 -16.95 16.18 -11.45
C MET A 3 -16.87 15.61 -10.03
N GLU A 4 -16.44 14.35 -9.88
CA GLU A 4 -16.24 13.72 -8.57
C GLU A 4 -15.22 14.47 -7.71
N LEU A 5 -14.15 15.02 -8.30
CA LEU A 5 -13.19 15.84 -7.57
C LEU A 5 -13.81 17.13 -7.05
N VAL A 6 -14.65 17.79 -7.84
CA VAL A 6 -15.39 18.99 -7.41
C VAL A 6 -16.33 18.61 -6.26
N GLU A 7 -17.07 17.51 -6.38
CA GLU A 7 -17.94 17.04 -5.30
C GLU A 7 -17.17 16.77 -4.01
N VAL A 8 -16.02 16.10 -4.08
CA VAL A 8 -15.16 15.86 -2.92
C VAL A 8 -14.66 17.19 -2.28
N GLN A 9 -14.34 18.19 -3.09
CA GLN A 9 -13.89 19.50 -2.61
C GLN A 9 -15.00 20.38 -2.02
N CYS A 10 -16.25 20.14 -2.44
CA CYS A 10 -17.45 20.80 -1.92
C CYS A 10 -18.07 20.05 -0.72
N ASP A 11 -17.72 18.78 -0.54
CA ASP A 11 -18.24 17.95 0.54
C ASP A 11 -17.66 18.38 1.90
N ILE A 12 -18.55 18.85 2.78
CA ILE A 12 -18.20 19.36 4.11
C ILE A 12 -17.60 18.31 5.04
N ILE A 13 -17.78 17.01 4.75
CA ILE A 13 -17.23 15.90 5.52
C ILE A 13 -15.91 15.42 4.91
N LEU A 14 -15.85 15.24 3.59
CA LEU A 14 -14.67 14.68 2.93
C LEU A 14 -13.53 15.69 2.81
N LYS A 15 -13.83 16.96 2.56
CA LYS A 15 -12.81 18.01 2.45
C LYS A 15 -11.93 18.15 3.71
N PRO A 16 -12.49 18.28 4.93
CA PRO A 16 -11.65 18.34 6.13
C PRO A 16 -10.94 17.00 6.40
N LYS A 17 -11.56 15.86 6.08
CA LYS A 17 -10.90 14.55 6.21
C LYS A 17 -9.61 14.47 5.38
N TYR A 18 -9.62 14.94 4.14
CA TYR A 18 -8.41 14.97 3.31
C TYR A 18 -7.25 15.68 4.02
N THR A 19 -7.52 16.81 4.67
CA THR A 19 -6.50 17.59 5.39
C THR A 19 -6.05 16.90 6.68
N ASN A 20 -6.98 16.24 7.39
CA ASN A 20 -6.71 15.61 8.68
C ASN A 20 -5.96 14.27 8.58
N VAL A 21 -6.32 13.41 7.62
CA VAL A 21 -5.72 12.07 7.49
C VAL A 21 -4.66 11.99 6.39
N GLY A 22 -4.75 12.81 5.35
CA GLY A 22 -3.83 12.73 4.21
C GLY A 22 -4.00 11.46 3.36
N ILE A 23 -3.06 11.26 2.44
CA ILE A 23 -3.01 10.11 1.51
C ILE A 23 -1.94 9.14 2.02
N PRO A 24 -2.15 7.80 1.97
CA PRO A 24 -3.26 7.08 1.31
C PRO A 24 -4.58 6.98 2.09
N GLU A 25 -4.58 7.25 3.40
CA GLU A 25 -5.66 6.91 4.32
C GLU A 25 -7.00 7.57 3.95
N PHE A 26 -6.98 8.75 3.35
CA PHE A 26 -8.16 9.44 2.82
C PHE A 26 -9.01 8.57 1.89
N TYR A 27 -8.38 7.75 1.04
CA TYR A 27 -9.10 6.98 0.04
C TYR A 27 -9.99 5.88 0.63
N GLN A 28 -9.77 5.49 1.89
CA GLN A 28 -10.63 4.55 2.61
C GLN A 28 -12.01 5.13 2.93
N PHE A 29 -12.16 6.46 2.88
CA PHE A 29 -13.43 7.16 3.13
C PHE A 29 -14.23 7.43 1.86
N LEU A 30 -13.70 7.11 0.67
CA LEU A 30 -14.44 7.25 -0.58
C LEU A 30 -15.43 6.09 -0.74
N SER A 31 -16.69 6.42 -1.01
CA SER A 31 -17.68 5.43 -1.44
C SER A 31 -17.46 5.08 -2.92
N GLN A 32 -17.34 3.79 -3.23
CA GLN A 32 -17.27 3.30 -4.60
C GLN A 32 -18.53 3.62 -5.41
N GLU A 33 -19.70 3.66 -4.77
CA GLU A 33 -20.96 3.98 -5.43
C GLU A 33 -21.05 5.46 -5.80
N ARG A 34 -20.57 6.35 -4.92
CA ARG A 34 -20.64 7.80 -5.12
C ARG A 34 -19.49 8.34 -5.97
N PHE A 35 -18.30 7.75 -5.85
CA PHE A 35 -17.09 8.21 -6.54
C PHE A 35 -16.39 7.06 -7.30
N PRO A 36 -17.08 6.40 -8.24
CA PRO A 36 -16.56 5.18 -8.89
C PRO A 36 -15.25 5.42 -9.64
N MET A 37 -15.07 6.57 -10.29
CA MET A 37 -13.85 6.86 -11.06
C MET A 37 -12.66 7.16 -10.15
N LEU A 38 -12.88 7.96 -9.10
CA LEU A 38 -11.84 8.32 -8.14
C LEU A 38 -11.44 7.13 -7.27
N PHE A 39 -12.40 6.28 -6.89
CA PHE A 39 -12.15 5.02 -6.21
C PHE A 39 -11.32 4.07 -7.09
N SER A 40 -11.71 3.88 -8.36
CA SER A 40 -10.92 3.07 -9.30
C SER A 40 -9.49 3.59 -9.48
N ALA A 41 -9.34 4.91 -9.63
CA ALA A 41 -8.03 5.55 -9.75
C ALA A 41 -7.18 5.36 -8.49
N SER A 42 -7.75 5.53 -7.30
CA SER A 42 -7.02 5.34 -6.05
C SER A 42 -6.59 3.90 -5.86
N THR A 43 -7.45 2.91 -6.15
CA THR A 43 -7.09 1.49 -6.11
C THR A 43 -5.92 1.19 -7.05
N ARG A 44 -5.93 1.72 -8.27
CA ARG A 44 -4.82 1.55 -9.22
C ARG A 44 -3.53 2.19 -8.72
N LEU A 45 -3.60 3.39 -8.16
CA LEU A 45 -2.44 4.05 -7.56
C LEU A 45 -1.88 3.23 -6.40
N MET A 46 -2.73 2.73 -5.49
CA MET A 46 -2.27 1.87 -4.39
C MET A 46 -1.61 0.59 -4.89
N ALA A 47 -2.17 -0.06 -5.92
CA ALA A 47 -1.56 -1.24 -6.52
C ALA A 47 -0.19 -0.93 -7.14
N LEU A 48 -0.03 0.23 -7.79
CA LEU A 48 1.25 0.68 -8.32
C LEU A 48 2.27 0.98 -7.21
N PHE A 49 1.87 1.66 -6.13
CA PHE A 49 2.74 1.90 -4.97
C PHE A 49 3.12 0.58 -4.27
N GLY A 50 2.18 -0.33 -4.09
CA GLY A 50 2.45 -1.64 -3.50
C GLY A 50 3.39 -2.49 -4.36
N SER A 51 3.14 -2.57 -5.66
CA SER A 51 3.99 -3.35 -6.58
C SER A 51 5.39 -2.77 -6.74
N THR A 52 5.54 -1.44 -6.84
CA THR A 52 6.86 -0.78 -6.88
C THR A 52 7.65 -1.06 -5.60
N TYR A 53 7.02 -0.89 -4.43
CA TYR A 53 7.66 -1.23 -3.14
C TYR A 53 8.07 -2.71 -3.08
N ILE A 54 7.21 -3.65 -3.46
CA ILE A 54 7.53 -5.08 -3.51
C ILE A 54 8.72 -5.33 -4.46
N CYS A 55 8.71 -4.74 -5.65
CA CYS A 55 9.80 -4.86 -6.61
C CYS A 55 11.11 -4.32 -6.04
N GLU A 56 11.10 -3.16 -5.37
CA GLU A 56 12.29 -2.57 -4.75
C GLU A 56 12.85 -3.46 -3.63
N GLN A 57 11.99 -3.98 -2.73
CA GLN A 57 12.40 -4.90 -1.66
C GLN A 57 12.97 -6.19 -2.23
N PHE A 58 12.34 -6.72 -3.28
CA PHE A 58 12.78 -7.92 -3.97
C PHE A 58 14.17 -7.73 -4.61
N PHE A 59 14.37 -6.62 -5.34
CA PHE A 59 15.66 -6.32 -5.96
C PHE A 59 16.76 -6.05 -4.93
N SER A 60 16.44 -5.37 -3.83
CA SER A 60 17.36 -5.15 -2.72
C SER A 60 17.81 -6.48 -2.10
N SER A 61 16.86 -7.37 -1.80
CA SER A 61 17.13 -8.71 -1.27
C SER A 61 17.96 -9.56 -2.24
N MET A 62 17.66 -9.49 -3.53
CA MET A 62 18.43 -10.19 -4.56
C MET A 62 19.86 -9.66 -4.67
N LYS A 63 20.06 -8.35 -4.56
CA LYS A 63 21.39 -7.72 -4.57
C LYS A 63 22.24 -8.19 -3.39
N ILE A 64 21.64 -8.32 -2.21
CA ILE A 64 22.30 -8.87 -1.01
C ILE A 64 22.68 -10.34 -1.24
N ASN A 65 21.75 -11.17 -1.69
CA ASN A 65 21.98 -12.60 -1.93
C ASN A 65 23.03 -12.86 -3.02
N LYS A 66 23.04 -12.08 -4.11
CA LYS A 66 24.08 -12.15 -5.15
C LYS A 66 25.47 -11.76 -4.65
N SER A 67 25.57 -10.87 -3.65
CA SER A 67 26.87 -10.47 -3.10
C SER A 67 27.47 -11.53 -2.16
N VAL A 68 26.65 -12.25 -1.41
CA VAL A 68 27.08 -13.25 -0.41
C VAL A 68 27.39 -14.62 -1.02
N LEU A 69 26.64 -15.04 -2.05
CA LEU A 69 26.70 -16.39 -2.62
C LEU A 69 27.31 -16.46 -4.03
N ARG A 70 28.04 -15.43 -4.44
CA ARG A 70 28.45 -15.14 -5.84
C ARG A 70 29.19 -16.29 -6.56
N SER A 71 29.79 -17.23 -5.84
CA SER A 71 30.55 -18.36 -6.41
C SER A 71 29.82 -19.71 -6.34
N ARG A 72 28.59 -19.81 -5.79
CA ARG A 72 27.95 -21.09 -5.45
C ARG A 72 26.49 -21.26 -5.90
N LEU A 73 25.88 -20.25 -6.52
CA LEU A 73 24.48 -20.31 -6.96
C LEU A 73 24.36 -20.88 -8.38
N THR A 74 23.83 -22.09 -8.50
CA THR A 74 23.29 -22.62 -9.77
C THR A 74 21.92 -21.99 -10.07
N ASP A 75 21.48 -22.07 -11.32
CA ASP A 75 20.22 -21.47 -11.78
C ASP A 75 18.98 -21.97 -11.01
N GLU A 76 18.96 -23.26 -10.64
CA GLU A 76 17.92 -23.85 -9.79
C GLU A 76 17.88 -23.22 -8.39
N HIS A 77 19.04 -23.02 -7.77
CA HIS A 77 19.12 -22.39 -6.45
C HIS A 77 18.70 -20.92 -6.51
N LEU A 78 19.00 -20.23 -7.60
CA LEU A 78 18.52 -18.87 -7.84
C LEU A 78 16.98 -18.86 -7.97
N GLN A 79 16.40 -19.74 -8.79
CA GLN A 79 14.95 -19.82 -8.96
C GLN A 79 14.23 -20.14 -7.64
N ALA A 80 14.74 -21.08 -6.86
CA ALA A 80 14.20 -21.41 -5.54
C ALA A 80 14.27 -20.21 -4.58
N THR A 81 15.40 -19.50 -4.56
CA THR A 81 15.59 -18.30 -3.73
C THR A 81 14.63 -17.18 -4.13
N LEU A 82 14.44 -16.94 -5.43
CA LEU A 82 13.52 -15.93 -5.93
C LEU A 82 12.07 -16.23 -5.50
N ARG A 83 11.63 -17.49 -5.61
CA ARG A 83 10.28 -17.90 -5.16
C ARG A 83 10.09 -17.69 -3.66
N LEU A 84 11.10 -18.01 -2.85
CA LEU A 84 11.05 -17.82 -1.40
C LEU A 84 10.98 -16.33 -1.02
N VAL A 85 11.84 -15.49 -1.61
CA VAL A 85 11.87 -14.05 -1.33
C VAL A 85 10.57 -13.38 -1.76
N SER A 86 10.08 -13.65 -2.98
CA SER A 86 8.80 -13.10 -3.44
C SER A 86 7.63 -13.52 -2.55
N SER A 87 7.60 -14.77 -2.08
CA SER A 87 6.56 -15.25 -1.17
C SER A 87 6.63 -14.60 0.21
N GLN A 88 7.83 -14.26 0.68
CA GLN A 88 8.04 -13.56 1.95
C GLN A 88 7.71 -12.07 1.85
N ASP A 89 8.05 -11.41 0.74
CA ASP A 89 7.75 -9.99 0.53
C ASP A 89 6.23 -9.74 0.45
N ILE A 90 5.50 -10.62 -0.24
CA ILE A 90 4.01 -10.57 -0.29
C ILE A 90 3.42 -10.73 1.11
N LYS A 91 3.93 -11.69 1.91
CA LYS A 91 3.48 -11.90 3.30
C LYS A 91 3.82 -10.70 4.20
N ARG A 92 4.99 -10.08 4.01
CA ARG A 92 5.41 -8.90 4.79
C ARG A 92 4.48 -7.71 4.54
N VAL A 93 4.05 -7.47 3.30
CA VAL A 93 3.10 -6.40 2.97
C VAL A 93 1.75 -6.63 3.63
N ALA A 94 1.19 -7.85 3.52
CA ALA A 94 -0.08 -8.18 4.17
C ALA A 94 -0.05 -7.98 5.70
N LEU A 95 1.07 -8.35 6.35
CA LEU A 95 1.26 -8.12 7.79
C LEU A 95 1.42 -6.63 8.14
N VAL A 96 2.05 -5.82 7.28
CA VAL A 96 2.17 -4.38 7.49
C VAL A 96 0.81 -3.70 7.35
N ASP A 97 -0.01 -4.11 6.38
CA ASP A 97 -1.38 -3.61 6.23
C ASP A 97 -2.24 -3.97 7.45
N GLU A 98 -2.20 -5.23 7.91
CA GLU A 98 -2.87 -5.68 9.14
C GLU A 98 -2.46 -4.84 10.37
N LYS A 99 -1.16 -4.57 10.54
CA LYS A 99 -0.68 -3.72 11.64
C LYS A 99 -1.03 -2.24 11.48
N ARG A 100 -1.09 -1.72 10.25
CA ARG A 100 -1.57 -0.36 9.97
C ARG A 100 -3.02 -0.20 10.40
N TRP A 101 -3.88 -1.20 10.18
CA TRP A 101 -5.26 -1.21 10.67
C TRP A 101 -5.34 -1.11 12.20
N GLN A 102 -4.51 -1.86 12.92
CA GLN A 102 -4.49 -1.84 14.39
C GLN A 102 -4.08 -0.47 14.98
N LEU A 103 -3.13 0.22 14.34
CA LEU A 103 -2.71 1.57 14.77
C LEU A 103 -3.77 2.64 14.51
N SER A 104 -4.55 2.48 13.44
CA SER A 104 -5.68 3.39 13.13
C SER A 104 -6.89 3.23 14.06
N GLY A 105 -7.01 2.07 14.73
CA GLY A 105 -8.04 1.80 15.73
C GLY A 105 -7.80 2.48 17.09
N GLN A 106 -6.56 2.85 17.41
CA GLN A 106 -6.17 3.33 18.74
C GLN A 106 -6.45 4.82 18.99
N LYS A 107 -6.76 5.62 17.96
CA LYS A 107 -7.05 7.07 18.10
C LYS A 107 -8.55 7.41 18.20
N ARG A 108 -9.42 6.46 18.57
CA ARG A 108 -10.88 6.69 18.66
C ARG A 108 -11.42 7.11 20.04
N ASN A 109 -10.58 7.32 21.04
CA ASN A 109 -11.05 7.54 22.43
C ASN A 109 -10.63 8.88 23.07
N ASP A 110 -10.53 10.00 22.34
CA ASP A 110 -10.23 11.31 22.97
C ASP A 110 -11.02 12.50 22.38
N CYS A 111 -12.24 12.28 21.88
CA CYS A 111 -13.20 13.36 21.60
C CYS A 111 -14.60 12.96 22.05
N GLN A 112 -14.76 12.75 23.35
CA GLN A 112 -16.06 12.83 24.04
C GLN A 112 -15.81 13.46 25.41
N ASN A 113 -15.73 14.80 25.41
CA ASN A 113 -16.16 15.70 26.48
C ASN A 113 -16.30 17.11 25.90
#